data_AF-A0A518LMF8-F1
#
_entry.id   AF-A0A518LMF8-F1
#
_cell.length_a   1.000
_cell.length_b   1.000
_cell.length_c   1.000
_cell.angle_alpha   90.00
_cell.angle_beta   90.00
_cell.angle_gamma   90.00
#
_symmetry.space_group_name_H-M   'P 1'
#
loop_
_entity.id
_entity.type
_entity.pdbx_description
1 polymer ?
#
loop_
_entity_poly.entity_id
_entity_poly.type
_entity_poly.pdbx_seq_one_letter_code
_entity_poly.pdbx_strand_id
1 'polypeptide(L)'
;MAESAIQLRRGLFGLQFRTTALLAVIVVVATGLCGWTYSRFSSSLTLAESRRHTTDIARAVAFSSSGEVAQQDRSALTRTAQACVSQGEIAYLVFTDISGEILASCQRGAGNINSLLVDGTNRVLVDPINQPRLLHHGEFGPRIDVVYPVTVISPEASGLAAPTVGFVRLGVSMTSAGARLARLRQDIIWLCVAVALLMVPVGFQAVRVVIAPINRLAEAVTAFAAGQRDVRVAVSQHEWGEIADLKRAFNGMADQLNGSHEKLVKLNAELEDRVRERTLDLERANMRLAEMASRDSLTGLYNRRHFNDVLAQLFAEAARYNTEITCMMLDLDNFKQVNDTLGHHMGDQLLQITSEVLLACIREADVPVRYGGDEFAVLFPRTTPAEATASAERILTRFKRELLRRMPDAHFVSLSIGLASREDNLPGTCIELVHLADEALYKAKAAGKNQIKSIRPSQVRRNPSQQVQA
;
A
#
# COMPACT_ATOMS: atom_id res chain seq x y z
N MET A 1 -14.66 -4.88 -35.74
CA MET A 1 -14.62 -6.36 -35.91
C MET A 1 -13.27 -6.99 -35.55
N ALA A 2 -12.13 -6.30 -35.73
CA ALA A 2 -10.82 -6.81 -35.30
C ALA A 2 -10.60 -6.76 -33.77
N GLU A 3 -11.07 -5.72 -33.07
CA GLU A 3 -10.96 -5.61 -31.61
C GLU A 3 -11.80 -6.64 -30.85
N SER A 4 -12.99 -6.98 -31.36
CA SER A 4 -13.85 -8.03 -30.79
C SER A 4 -13.21 -9.42 -30.90
N ALA A 5 -12.46 -9.69 -31.98
CA ALA A 5 -11.73 -10.95 -32.15
C ALA A 5 -10.50 -11.06 -31.23
N ILE A 6 -9.82 -9.94 -30.94
CA ILE A 6 -8.67 -9.89 -30.02
C ILE A 6 -9.11 -10.04 -28.57
N GLN A 7 -10.25 -9.43 -28.17
CA GLN A 7 -10.84 -9.66 -26.84
C GLN A 7 -11.33 -11.10 -26.65
N LEU A 8 -11.93 -11.72 -27.68
CA LEU A 8 -12.33 -13.13 -27.62
C LEU A 8 -11.11 -14.06 -27.45
N ARG A 9 -10.00 -13.76 -28.14
CA ARG A 9 -8.76 -14.55 -28.08
C ARG A 9 -8.03 -14.43 -26.74
N ARG A 10 -8.10 -13.28 -26.07
CA ARG A 10 -7.62 -13.11 -24.67
C ARG A 10 -8.52 -13.81 -23.65
N GLY A 11 -9.83 -13.89 -23.89
CA GLY A 11 -10.77 -14.65 -23.04
C GLY A 11 -10.58 -16.17 -23.15
N LEU A 12 -10.35 -16.68 -24.37
CA LEU A 12 -10.16 -18.12 -24.64
C LEU A 12 -8.82 -18.69 -24.14
N PHE A 13 -7.79 -17.86 -23.95
CA PHE A 13 -6.48 -18.27 -23.42
C PHE A 13 -6.10 -17.58 -22.09
N GLY A 14 -7.06 -16.93 -21.43
CA GLY A 14 -6.85 -16.27 -20.15
C GLY A 14 -6.63 -17.25 -19.00
N LEU A 15 -6.07 -16.76 -17.89
CA LEU A 15 -5.89 -17.51 -16.65
C LEU A 15 -7.18 -18.26 -16.24
N GLN A 16 -8.34 -17.67 -16.54
CA GLN A 16 -9.68 -18.23 -16.31
C GLN A 16 -9.95 -19.52 -17.10
N PHE A 17 -9.58 -19.57 -18.39
CA PHE A 17 -9.73 -20.81 -19.18
C PHE A 17 -8.83 -21.92 -18.62
N ARG A 18 -7.61 -21.56 -18.23
CA ARG A 18 -6.64 -22.49 -17.62
C ARG A 18 -7.13 -23.06 -16.30
N THR A 19 -7.72 -22.24 -15.43
CA THR A 19 -8.25 -22.72 -14.14
C THR A 19 -9.48 -23.58 -14.31
N THR A 20 -10.42 -23.25 -15.21
CA THR A 20 -11.56 -24.13 -15.52
C THR A 20 -11.12 -25.44 -16.16
N ALA A 21 -10.15 -25.40 -17.07
CA ALA A 21 -9.60 -26.60 -17.69
C ALA A 21 -8.91 -27.49 -16.64
N LEU A 22 -8.14 -26.90 -15.72
CA LEU A 22 -7.50 -27.63 -14.62
C LEU A 22 -8.53 -28.28 -13.70
N LEU A 23 -9.57 -27.54 -13.28
CA LEU A 23 -10.62 -28.06 -12.39
C LEU A 23 -11.42 -29.18 -13.08
N ALA A 24 -11.76 -29.00 -14.36
CA ALA A 24 -12.41 -30.04 -15.16
C ALA A 24 -11.53 -31.29 -15.28
N VAL A 25 -10.23 -31.14 -15.52
CA VAL A 25 -9.27 -32.26 -15.56
C VAL A 25 -9.21 -32.98 -14.20
N ILE A 26 -9.13 -32.24 -13.10
CA ILE A 26 -9.10 -32.83 -11.75
C ILE A 26 -10.37 -33.66 -11.50
N VAL A 27 -11.55 -33.12 -11.84
CA VAL A 27 -12.82 -33.83 -11.68
C VAL A 27 -12.86 -35.08 -12.55
N VAL A 28 -12.47 -34.98 -13.83
CA VAL A 28 -12.42 -36.14 -14.75
C VAL A 28 -11.49 -37.23 -14.20
N VAL A 29 -10.30 -36.85 -13.73
CA VAL A 29 -9.33 -37.79 -13.17
C VAL A 29 -9.86 -38.43 -11.88
N ALA A 30 -10.45 -37.66 -10.98
CA ALA A 30 -11.02 -38.15 -9.73
C ALA A 30 -12.20 -39.11 -9.97
N THR A 31 -13.12 -38.75 -10.87
CA THR A 31 -14.27 -39.58 -11.25
C THR A 31 -13.82 -40.86 -11.95
N GLY A 32 -12.83 -40.77 -12.84
CA GLY A 32 -12.23 -41.94 -13.50
C GLY A 32 -11.55 -42.89 -12.52
N LEU A 33 -10.80 -42.36 -11.55
CA LEU A 33 -10.14 -43.16 -10.52
C LEU A 33 -11.17 -43.86 -9.62
N CYS A 34 -12.24 -43.16 -9.23
CA CYS A 34 -13.33 -43.72 -8.43
C CYS A 34 -14.09 -44.83 -9.19
N GLY A 35 -14.40 -44.62 -10.48
CA GLY A 35 -15.01 -45.65 -11.32
C GLY A 35 -14.11 -46.89 -11.47
N TRP A 36 -12.81 -46.67 -11.62
CA TRP A 36 -11.83 -47.76 -11.70
C TRP A 36 -11.74 -48.56 -10.39
N THR A 37 -11.62 -47.90 -9.24
CA THR A 37 -11.55 -48.59 -7.95
C THR A 37 -12.83 -49.36 -7.64
N TYR A 38 -14.00 -48.76 -7.91
CA TYR A 38 -15.29 -49.43 -7.73
C TYR A 38 -15.43 -50.67 -8.64
N SER A 39 -15.07 -50.55 -9.92
CA SER A 39 -15.11 -51.68 -10.85
C SER A 39 -14.19 -52.83 -10.40
N ARG A 40 -12.99 -52.50 -9.91
CA ARG A 40 -12.01 -53.47 -9.39
C ARG A 40 -12.54 -54.17 -8.13
N PHE A 41 -13.15 -53.41 -7.23
CA PHE A 41 -13.77 -53.92 -6.00
C PHE A 41 -14.96 -54.83 -6.30
N SER A 42 -15.89 -54.38 -7.15
CA SER A 42 -17.06 -55.16 -7.57
C SER A 42 -16.64 -56.48 -8.23
N SER A 43 -15.63 -56.46 -9.10
CA SER A 43 -15.09 -57.68 -9.73
C SER A 43 -14.53 -58.66 -8.70
N SER A 44 -13.82 -58.18 -7.67
CA SER A 44 -13.29 -59.04 -6.60
C SER A 44 -14.39 -59.64 -5.72
N LEU A 45 -15.43 -58.88 -5.41
CA LEU A 45 -16.59 -59.35 -4.65
C LEU A 45 -17.35 -60.43 -5.41
N THR A 46 -17.67 -60.20 -6.69
CA THR A 46 -18.39 -61.19 -7.49
C THR A 46 -17.61 -62.49 -7.62
N LEU A 47 -16.29 -62.43 -7.80
CA LEU A 47 -15.47 -63.64 -7.84
C LEU A 47 -15.49 -64.39 -6.49
N ALA A 48 -15.37 -63.68 -5.37
CA ALA A 48 -15.41 -64.29 -4.04
C ALA A 48 -16.78 -64.94 -3.74
N GLU A 49 -17.87 -64.27 -4.12
CA GLU A 49 -19.24 -64.76 -3.99
C GLU A 49 -19.47 -66.00 -4.85
N SER A 50 -19.09 -65.96 -6.13
CA SER A 50 -19.22 -67.12 -7.02
C SER A 50 -18.39 -68.31 -6.55
N ARG A 51 -17.20 -68.09 -5.95
CA ARG A 51 -16.40 -69.16 -5.33
C ARG A 51 -17.13 -69.83 -4.17
N ARG A 52 -17.69 -69.04 -3.25
CA ARG A 52 -18.48 -69.56 -2.11
C ARG A 52 -19.71 -70.33 -2.59
N HIS A 53 -20.47 -69.73 -3.50
CA HIS A 53 -21.69 -70.33 -4.05
C HIS A 53 -21.39 -71.67 -4.75
N THR A 54 -20.32 -71.75 -5.53
CA THR A 54 -19.89 -73.01 -6.18
C THR A 54 -19.54 -74.08 -5.14
N THR A 55 -18.81 -73.72 -4.09
CA THR A 55 -18.48 -74.66 -3.00
C THR A 55 -19.73 -75.13 -2.25
N ASP A 56 -20.70 -74.26 -2.00
CA ASP A 56 -21.94 -74.63 -1.31
C ASP A 56 -22.82 -75.56 -2.16
N ILE A 57 -22.89 -75.34 -3.49
CA ILE A 57 -23.55 -76.29 -4.42
C ILE A 57 -22.81 -77.63 -4.39
N ALA A 58 -21.48 -77.64 -4.48
CA ALA A 58 -20.69 -78.87 -4.44
C ALA A 58 -20.90 -79.64 -3.13
N ARG A 59 -21.00 -78.95 -2.00
CA ARG A 59 -21.32 -79.54 -0.69
C ARG A 59 -22.73 -80.14 -0.68
N ALA A 60 -23.73 -79.42 -1.19
CA ALA A 60 -25.12 -79.89 -1.22
C ALA A 60 -25.26 -81.16 -2.08
N VAL A 61 -24.62 -81.17 -3.27
CA VAL A 61 -24.60 -82.32 -4.17
C VAL A 61 -23.85 -83.50 -3.56
N ALA A 62 -22.69 -83.26 -2.92
CA ALA A 62 -21.95 -84.31 -2.22
C ALA A 62 -22.77 -84.94 -1.08
N PHE A 63 -23.55 -84.14 -0.35
CA PHE A 63 -24.42 -84.62 0.71
C PHE A 63 -25.58 -85.46 0.16
N SER A 64 -26.30 -84.96 -0.85
CA SER A 64 -27.47 -85.65 -1.42
C SER A 64 -27.11 -86.96 -2.11
N SER A 65 -25.93 -87.05 -2.70
CA SER A 65 -25.46 -88.24 -3.43
C SER A 65 -24.58 -89.18 -2.59
N SER A 66 -24.41 -88.92 -1.29
CA SER A 66 -23.52 -89.71 -0.43
C SER A 66 -23.85 -91.20 -0.39
N GLY A 67 -25.15 -91.56 -0.33
CA GLY A 67 -25.59 -92.96 -0.38
C GLY A 67 -25.37 -93.63 -1.74
N GLU A 68 -25.62 -92.91 -2.83
CA GLU A 68 -25.46 -93.40 -4.21
C GLU A 68 -23.97 -93.60 -4.55
N VAL A 69 -23.08 -92.71 -4.08
CA VAL A 69 -21.62 -92.84 -4.22
C VAL A 69 -21.10 -94.03 -3.41
N ALA A 70 -21.57 -94.22 -2.17
CA ALA A 70 -21.14 -95.33 -1.32
C ALA A 70 -21.55 -96.71 -1.89
N GLN A 71 -22.69 -96.80 -2.57
CA GLN A 71 -23.17 -98.01 -3.24
C GLN A 71 -22.64 -98.16 -4.68
N GLN A 72 -21.89 -97.18 -5.18
CA GLN A 72 -21.43 -97.09 -6.57
C GLN A 72 -22.57 -97.25 -7.60
N ASP A 73 -23.78 -96.74 -7.31
CA ASP A 73 -24.92 -96.78 -8.24
C ASP A 73 -24.73 -95.76 -9.37
N ARG A 74 -24.04 -96.19 -10.43
CA ARG A 74 -23.74 -95.38 -11.61
C ARG A 74 -25.01 -94.82 -12.28
N SER A 75 -26.13 -95.55 -12.24
CA SER A 75 -27.36 -95.13 -12.91
C SER A 75 -28.06 -94.00 -12.15
N ALA A 76 -28.13 -94.09 -10.82
CA ALA A 76 -28.67 -93.04 -9.97
C ALA A 76 -27.81 -91.77 -10.03
N LEU A 77 -26.48 -91.90 -9.89
CA LEU A 77 -25.55 -90.78 -9.96
C LEU A 77 -25.60 -90.07 -11.33
N THR A 78 -25.79 -90.80 -12.42
CA THR A 78 -25.94 -90.21 -13.76
C THR A 78 -27.23 -89.39 -13.89
N ARG A 79 -28.34 -89.87 -13.33
CA ARG A 79 -29.61 -89.10 -13.30
C ARG A 79 -29.47 -87.83 -12.47
N THR A 80 -28.86 -87.93 -11.28
CA THR A 80 -28.59 -86.77 -10.43
C THR A 80 -27.69 -85.76 -11.14
N ALA A 81 -26.65 -86.23 -11.84
CA ALA A 81 -25.78 -85.36 -12.61
C ALA A 81 -26.50 -84.64 -13.77
N GLN A 82 -27.34 -85.35 -14.52
CA GLN A 82 -28.13 -84.75 -15.59
C GLN A 82 -29.15 -83.74 -15.07
N ALA A 83 -29.82 -84.03 -13.95
CA ALA A 83 -30.78 -83.11 -13.33
C ALA A 83 -30.10 -81.80 -12.91
N CYS A 84 -28.95 -81.87 -12.23
CA CYS A 84 -28.20 -80.68 -11.80
C CYS A 84 -27.67 -79.85 -12.98
N VAL A 85 -27.11 -80.50 -14.01
CA VAL A 85 -26.56 -79.80 -15.19
C VAL A 85 -27.66 -79.17 -16.05
N SER A 86 -28.83 -79.81 -16.16
CA SER A 86 -29.94 -79.31 -16.99
C SER A 86 -30.61 -78.05 -16.41
N GLN A 87 -30.69 -77.91 -15.08
CA GLN A 87 -31.46 -76.85 -14.42
C GLN A 87 -30.65 -75.62 -13.99
N GLY A 88 -29.32 -75.67 -14.04
CA GLY A 88 -28.48 -74.66 -13.37
C GLY A 88 -27.44 -73.97 -14.24
N GLU A 89 -26.55 -73.21 -13.61
CA GLU A 89 -25.33 -72.63 -14.21
C GLU A 89 -24.15 -73.63 -14.25
N ILE A 90 -24.42 -74.89 -13.90
CA ILE A 90 -23.44 -75.97 -13.84
C ILE A 90 -23.00 -76.32 -15.26
N ALA A 91 -21.71 -76.15 -15.54
CA ALA A 91 -21.07 -76.52 -16.80
C ALA A 91 -20.81 -78.03 -16.85
N TYR A 92 -20.39 -78.62 -15.74
CA TYR A 92 -20.20 -80.07 -15.61
C TYR A 92 -20.24 -80.51 -14.14
N LEU A 93 -20.57 -81.78 -13.95
CA LEU A 93 -20.56 -82.46 -12.66
C LEU A 93 -19.99 -83.87 -12.82
N VAL A 94 -19.03 -84.24 -11.96
CA VAL A 94 -18.39 -85.56 -11.97
C VAL A 94 -18.39 -86.15 -10.57
N PHE A 95 -18.82 -87.39 -10.46
CA PHE A 95 -18.73 -88.20 -9.25
C PHE A 95 -17.58 -89.20 -9.42
N THR A 96 -16.71 -89.30 -8.42
CA THR A 96 -15.61 -90.26 -8.41
C THR A 96 -15.63 -91.10 -7.15
N ASP A 97 -14.99 -92.27 -7.21
CA ASP A 97 -14.62 -93.04 -6.03
C ASP A 97 -13.44 -92.39 -5.28
N ILE A 98 -12.95 -93.06 -4.22
CA ILE A 98 -11.76 -92.61 -3.46
C ILE A 98 -10.46 -92.64 -4.26
N SER A 99 -10.39 -93.40 -5.35
CA SER A 99 -9.20 -93.53 -6.21
C SER A 99 -9.19 -92.53 -7.38
N GLY A 100 -10.26 -91.77 -7.54
CA GLY A 100 -10.48 -90.82 -8.63
C GLY A 100 -11.08 -91.45 -9.89
N GLU A 101 -11.52 -92.71 -9.86
CA GLU A 101 -12.24 -93.35 -10.96
C GLU A 101 -13.64 -92.72 -11.11
N ILE A 102 -14.02 -92.40 -12.35
CA ILE A 102 -15.31 -91.79 -12.66
C ILE A 102 -16.44 -92.81 -12.44
N LEU A 103 -17.34 -92.50 -11.51
CA LEU A 103 -18.56 -93.27 -11.26
C LEU A 103 -19.69 -92.80 -12.19
N ALA A 104 -19.88 -91.49 -12.28
CA ALA A 104 -20.85 -90.87 -13.16
C ALA A 104 -20.40 -89.47 -13.52
N SER A 105 -20.85 -88.99 -14.67
CA SER A 105 -20.44 -87.68 -15.13
C SER A 105 -21.44 -87.09 -16.11
N CYS A 106 -21.64 -85.78 -16.03
CA CYS A 106 -22.51 -85.05 -16.94
C CYS A 106 -21.90 -83.69 -17.25
N GLN A 107 -22.05 -83.25 -18.49
CA GLN A 107 -21.55 -81.98 -18.98
C GLN A 107 -22.60 -81.30 -19.86
N ARG A 108 -22.60 -79.97 -19.85
CA ARG A 108 -23.44 -79.15 -20.70
C ARG A 108 -22.81 -78.94 -22.07
N GLY A 109 -23.50 -79.32 -23.14
CA GLY A 109 -23.03 -79.21 -24.53
C GLY A 109 -22.62 -80.56 -25.15
N ALA A 110 -22.23 -80.57 -26.43
CA ALA A 110 -21.77 -81.77 -27.13
C ALA A 110 -20.24 -81.91 -26.98
N GLY A 111 -19.78 -82.82 -26.12
CA GLY A 111 -18.35 -83.10 -25.92
C GLY A 111 -18.10 -84.11 -24.81
N ASN A 112 -16.99 -84.85 -24.89
CA ASN A 112 -16.47 -85.67 -23.79
C ASN A 112 -15.86 -84.76 -22.71
N ILE A 113 -15.91 -85.18 -21.45
CA ILE A 113 -15.26 -84.49 -20.34
C ILE A 113 -13.81 -84.25 -20.70
N ASN A 114 -13.47 -82.97 -20.74
CA ASN A 114 -12.23 -82.46 -21.30
C ASN A 114 -11.02 -83.24 -20.75
N SER A 115 -10.04 -83.58 -21.59
CA SER A 115 -8.79 -84.28 -21.20
C SER A 115 -7.96 -83.52 -20.16
N LEU A 116 -8.35 -82.29 -19.81
CA LEU A 116 -7.82 -81.51 -18.70
C LEU A 116 -8.27 -82.00 -17.32
N LEU A 117 -9.40 -82.72 -17.27
CA LEU A 117 -10.02 -83.22 -16.03
C LEU A 117 -9.65 -84.67 -15.77
N VAL A 118 -9.14 -85.37 -16.77
CA VAL A 118 -8.92 -86.81 -16.78
C VAL A 118 -7.45 -87.06 -17.10
N ASP A 119 -6.70 -87.64 -16.17
CA ASP A 119 -5.38 -88.17 -16.47
C ASP A 119 -5.53 -89.28 -17.52
N GLY A 120 -4.53 -89.57 -18.36
CA GLY A 120 -4.61 -90.46 -19.53
C GLY A 120 -5.07 -91.92 -19.28
N THR A 121 -5.54 -92.22 -18.07
CA THR A 121 -6.04 -93.48 -17.50
C THR A 121 -7.50 -93.41 -17.00
N ASN A 122 -8.31 -92.44 -17.45
CA ASN A 122 -9.73 -92.26 -17.06
C ASN A 122 -9.97 -91.92 -15.58
N ARG A 123 -8.96 -91.37 -14.90
CA ARG A 123 -9.04 -90.89 -13.50
C ARG A 123 -9.06 -89.38 -13.43
N VAL A 124 -9.91 -88.82 -12.58
CA VAL A 124 -9.99 -87.37 -12.37
C VAL A 124 -8.99 -86.94 -11.31
N LEU A 125 -8.24 -85.87 -11.57
CA LEU A 125 -7.39 -85.25 -10.55
C LEU A 125 -8.28 -84.67 -9.43
N VAL A 126 -8.21 -85.29 -8.26
CA VAL A 126 -9.00 -84.92 -7.06
C VAL A 126 -8.40 -83.72 -6.34
N ASP A 127 -7.10 -83.45 -6.53
CA ASP A 127 -6.42 -82.34 -5.89
C ASP A 127 -6.45 -81.04 -6.69
N PRO A 128 -6.63 -79.88 -6.03
CA PRO A 128 -6.84 -79.72 -4.58
C PRO A 128 -8.30 -79.86 -4.14
N ILE A 129 -8.51 -80.51 -3.00
CA ILE A 129 -9.82 -80.64 -2.35
C ILE A 129 -10.24 -79.31 -1.69
N ASN A 130 -11.51 -78.94 -1.83
CA ASN A 130 -12.17 -77.78 -1.23
C ASN A 130 -11.49 -76.42 -1.55
N GLN A 131 -10.84 -76.32 -2.72
CA GLN A 131 -10.22 -75.09 -3.19
C GLN A 131 -10.85 -74.63 -4.52
N PRO A 132 -11.82 -73.69 -4.50
CA PRO A 132 -12.41 -73.15 -5.72
C PRO A 132 -11.38 -72.41 -6.58
N ARG A 133 -11.20 -72.86 -7.82
CA ARG A 133 -10.28 -72.27 -8.80
C ARG A 133 -11.03 -71.71 -10.00
N LEU A 134 -10.58 -70.54 -10.45
CA LEU A 134 -11.10 -69.93 -11.68
C LEU A 134 -10.32 -70.50 -12.87
N LEU A 135 -11.01 -71.20 -13.76
CA LEU A 135 -10.45 -71.74 -14.99
C LEU A 135 -10.86 -70.86 -16.17
N HIS A 136 -9.86 -70.36 -16.90
CA HIS A 136 -10.05 -69.49 -18.07
C HIS A 136 -9.88 -70.23 -19.42
N HIS A 137 -9.55 -71.53 -19.42
CA HIS A 137 -9.18 -72.27 -20.64
C HIS A 137 -10.24 -73.29 -21.07
N GLY A 138 -10.43 -73.44 -22.39
CA GLY A 138 -11.29 -74.42 -23.05
C GLY A 138 -12.60 -73.85 -23.63
N GLU A 139 -13.32 -74.66 -24.39
CA GLU A 139 -14.55 -74.30 -25.13
C GLU A 139 -15.72 -73.82 -24.25
N PHE A 140 -15.64 -74.00 -22.93
CA PHE A 140 -16.73 -73.74 -21.97
C PHE A 140 -16.65 -72.37 -21.27
N GLY A 141 -15.75 -71.48 -21.70
CA GLY A 141 -15.60 -70.14 -21.13
C GLY A 141 -15.08 -70.13 -19.67
N PRO A 142 -15.05 -68.95 -19.01
CA PRO A 142 -14.58 -68.83 -17.63
C PRO A 142 -15.53 -69.56 -16.68
N ARG A 143 -14.98 -70.34 -15.75
CA ARG A 143 -15.76 -71.16 -14.81
C ARG A 143 -15.04 -71.36 -13.49
N ILE A 144 -15.79 -71.58 -12.42
CA ILE A 144 -15.24 -71.94 -11.11
C ILE A 144 -15.33 -73.44 -10.95
N ASP A 145 -14.18 -74.07 -10.75
CA ASP A 145 -14.01 -75.49 -10.52
C ASP A 145 -13.75 -75.76 -9.03
N VAL A 146 -14.51 -76.67 -8.44
CA VAL A 146 -14.39 -77.12 -7.05
C VAL A 146 -14.45 -78.63 -7.00
N VAL A 147 -13.51 -79.24 -6.28
CA VAL A 147 -13.61 -80.63 -5.83
C VAL A 147 -14.04 -80.64 -4.37
N TYR A 148 -15.07 -81.41 -4.02
CA TYR A 148 -15.60 -81.52 -2.65
C TYR A 148 -15.70 -82.99 -2.22
N PRO A 149 -15.28 -83.36 -0.99
CA PRO A 149 -15.32 -84.74 -0.53
C PRO A 149 -16.74 -85.18 -0.20
N VAL A 150 -17.08 -86.41 -0.57
CA VAL A 150 -18.35 -87.07 -0.23
C VAL A 150 -18.14 -87.90 1.02
N THR A 151 -18.83 -87.57 2.10
CA THR A 151 -18.74 -88.28 3.38
C THR A 151 -20.08 -88.92 3.72
N VAL A 152 -20.07 -90.16 4.21
CA VAL A 152 -21.29 -90.84 4.67
C VAL A 152 -21.53 -90.51 6.14
N ILE A 153 -22.74 -90.06 6.48
CA ILE A 153 -23.12 -89.86 7.88
C ILE A 153 -23.43 -91.23 8.47
N SER A 154 -22.52 -91.74 9.30
CA SER A 154 -22.80 -92.91 10.13
C SER A 154 -23.51 -92.44 11.41
N PRO A 155 -24.69 -92.99 11.78
CA PRO A 155 -25.41 -92.60 12.98
C PRO A 155 -24.66 -92.91 14.29
N GLU A 156 -23.56 -93.66 14.25
CA GLU A 156 -22.76 -94.04 15.43
C GLU A 156 -21.50 -93.20 15.64
N ALA A 157 -21.17 -92.27 14.73
CA ALA A 157 -19.93 -91.49 14.79
C ALA A 157 -20.07 -90.21 15.63
N SER A 158 -19.98 -90.34 16.95
CA SER A 158 -19.83 -89.21 17.87
C SER A 158 -18.40 -88.65 17.80
N GLY A 159 -18.16 -87.67 16.90
CA GLY A 159 -17.00 -86.77 16.99
C GLY A 159 -15.74 -87.08 16.16
N LEU A 160 -15.71 -88.14 15.35
CA LEU A 160 -14.64 -88.39 14.37
C LEU A 160 -15.12 -88.02 12.95
N ALA A 161 -14.23 -87.42 12.14
CA ALA A 161 -14.53 -87.00 10.77
C ALA A 161 -15.07 -88.19 9.95
N ALA A 162 -16.25 -88.03 9.37
CA ALA A 162 -16.90 -89.08 8.58
C ALA A 162 -15.99 -89.56 7.43
N PRO A 163 -15.89 -90.88 7.18
CA PRO A 163 -15.02 -91.41 6.13
C PRO A 163 -15.46 -90.89 4.76
N THR A 164 -14.47 -90.43 3.98
CA THR A 164 -14.70 -89.98 2.60
C THR A 164 -14.84 -91.21 1.71
N VAL A 165 -15.98 -91.33 1.02
CA VAL A 165 -16.31 -92.46 0.13
C VAL A 165 -16.09 -92.14 -1.35
N GLY A 166 -15.86 -90.87 -1.68
CA GLY A 166 -15.61 -90.41 -3.04
C GLY A 166 -15.54 -88.90 -3.12
N PHE A 167 -15.49 -88.36 -4.33
CA PHE A 167 -15.40 -86.92 -4.56
C PHE A 167 -16.44 -86.45 -5.59
N VAL A 168 -16.89 -85.21 -5.41
CA VAL A 168 -17.70 -84.47 -6.39
C VAL A 168 -16.85 -83.36 -6.96
N ARG A 169 -16.69 -83.35 -8.28
CA ARG A 169 -16.09 -82.22 -9.00
C ARG A 169 -17.15 -81.47 -9.77
N LEU A 170 -17.27 -80.18 -9.47
CA LEU A 170 -18.29 -79.29 -10.01
C LEU A 170 -17.62 -78.11 -10.70
N GLY A 171 -18.02 -77.86 -11.96
CA GLY A 171 -17.70 -76.63 -12.67
C GLY A 171 -18.94 -75.77 -12.86
N VAL A 172 -18.93 -74.52 -12.37
CA VAL A 172 -20.02 -73.54 -12.59
C VAL A 172 -19.57 -72.45 -13.57
N SER A 173 -20.37 -72.18 -14.60
CA SER A 173 -20.07 -71.18 -15.61
C SER A 173 -20.12 -69.76 -15.06
N MET A 174 -19.13 -68.93 -15.39
CA MET A 174 -19.13 -67.49 -15.08
C MET A 174 -19.64 -66.61 -16.23
N THR A 175 -20.21 -67.19 -17.29
CA THR A 175 -20.65 -66.41 -18.47
C THR A 175 -21.76 -65.40 -18.15
N SER A 176 -22.75 -65.79 -17.35
CA SER A 176 -23.84 -64.91 -16.88
C SER A 176 -23.32 -63.81 -15.94
N ALA A 177 -22.49 -64.17 -14.97
CA ALA A 177 -21.84 -63.26 -14.04
C ALA A 177 -20.91 -62.25 -14.76
N GLY A 178 -20.12 -62.74 -15.72
CA GLY A 178 -19.25 -61.91 -16.57
C GLY A 178 -20.02 -60.91 -17.42
N ALA A 179 -21.14 -61.33 -18.02
CA ALA A 179 -22.02 -60.43 -18.78
C ALA A 179 -22.68 -59.36 -17.89
N ARG A 180 -22.98 -59.68 -16.63
CA ARG A 180 -23.48 -58.69 -15.64
C ARG A 180 -22.40 -57.69 -15.24
N LEU A 181 -21.18 -58.17 -14.95
CA LEU A 181 -20.02 -57.32 -14.67
C LEU A 181 -19.66 -56.39 -15.84
N ALA A 182 -19.72 -56.89 -17.07
CA ALA A 182 -19.45 -56.10 -18.26
C ALA A 182 -20.46 -54.96 -18.44
N ARG A 183 -21.75 -55.23 -18.22
CA ARG A 183 -22.82 -54.22 -18.23
C ARG A 183 -22.63 -53.18 -17.12
N LEU A 184 -22.41 -53.62 -15.87
CA LEU A 184 -22.14 -52.70 -14.75
C LEU A 184 -20.94 -51.79 -15.03
N ARG A 185 -19.85 -52.33 -15.58
CA ARG A 185 -18.68 -51.53 -15.97
C ARG A 185 -19.04 -50.48 -17.02
N GLN A 186 -19.84 -50.84 -18.03
CA GLN A 186 -20.27 -49.91 -19.07
C GLN A 186 -21.16 -48.80 -18.50
N ASP A 187 -22.09 -49.13 -17.60
CA ASP A 187 -22.95 -48.15 -16.92
C ASP A 187 -22.14 -47.17 -16.07
N ILE A 188 -21.13 -47.65 -15.33
CA ILE A 188 -20.22 -46.80 -14.54
C ILE A 188 -19.43 -45.85 -15.45
N ILE A 189 -18.90 -46.34 -16.57
CA ILE A 189 -18.16 -45.50 -17.53
C ILE A 189 -19.07 -44.40 -18.08
N TRP A 190 -20.28 -44.74 -18.51
CA TRP A 190 -21.24 -43.75 -19.01
C TRP A 190 -21.65 -42.74 -17.95
N LEU A 191 -21.86 -43.18 -16.70
CA LEU A 191 -22.12 -42.29 -15.58
C LEU A 191 -20.96 -41.32 -15.35
N CYS A 192 -19.71 -41.80 -15.36
CA CYS A 192 -18.52 -40.97 -15.21
C CYS A 192 -18.41 -39.92 -16.32
N VAL A 193 -18.67 -40.31 -17.57
CA VAL A 193 -18.66 -39.40 -18.72
C VAL A 193 -19.77 -38.35 -18.61
N ALA A 194 -20.98 -38.74 -18.20
CA ALA A 194 -22.10 -37.82 -18.03
C ALA A 194 -21.80 -36.77 -16.94
N VAL A 195 -21.25 -37.19 -15.79
CA VAL A 195 -20.82 -36.28 -14.72
C VAL A 195 -19.73 -35.33 -15.20
N ALA A 196 -18.73 -35.82 -15.93
CA ALA A 196 -17.68 -35.00 -16.50
C ALA A 196 -18.23 -33.94 -17.47
N LEU A 197 -19.13 -34.32 -18.37
CA LEU A 197 -19.76 -33.42 -19.33
C LEU A 197 -20.62 -32.36 -18.65
N LEU A 198 -21.29 -32.70 -17.55
CA LEU A 198 -22.11 -31.77 -16.77
C LEU A 198 -21.26 -30.75 -15.97
N MET A 199 -20.07 -31.14 -15.53
CA MET A 199 -19.21 -30.27 -14.72
C MET A 199 -18.55 -29.13 -15.53
N VAL A 200 -18.33 -29.32 -16.84
CA VAL A 200 -17.77 -28.28 -17.71
C VAL A 200 -18.65 -27.01 -17.79
N PRO A 201 -19.95 -27.07 -18.12
CA PRO A 201 -20.82 -25.89 -18.16
C PRO A 201 -21.04 -25.29 -16.77
N VAL A 202 -21.10 -26.11 -15.71
CA VAL A 202 -21.19 -25.63 -14.32
C VAL A 202 -19.95 -24.81 -13.96
N GLY A 203 -18.75 -25.32 -14.26
CA GLY A 203 -17.49 -24.59 -14.04
C GLY A 203 -17.43 -23.28 -14.84
N PHE A 204 -17.86 -23.32 -16.11
CA PHE A 204 -17.94 -22.11 -16.94
C PHE A 204 -18.90 -21.07 -16.36
N GLN A 205 -20.07 -21.48 -15.88
CA GLN A 205 -21.02 -20.58 -15.24
C GLN A 205 -20.50 -20.02 -13.93
N ALA A 206 -19.85 -20.84 -13.09
CA ALA A 206 -19.23 -20.39 -11.85
C ALA A 206 -18.19 -19.29 -12.12
N VAL A 207 -17.37 -19.42 -13.17
CA VAL A 207 -16.42 -18.35 -13.57
C VAL A 207 -17.14 -17.06 -13.94
N ARG A 208 -18.19 -17.14 -14.75
CA ARG A 208 -18.89 -15.94 -15.24
C ARG A 208 -19.65 -15.21 -14.13
N VAL A 209 -20.24 -15.96 -13.21
CA VAL A 209 -21.13 -15.42 -12.19
C VAL A 209 -20.37 -15.00 -10.93
N VAL A 210 -19.29 -15.70 -10.57
CA VAL A 210 -18.55 -15.46 -9.32
C VAL A 210 -17.19 -14.82 -9.57
N ILE A 211 -16.34 -15.46 -10.38
CA ILE A 211 -14.93 -15.08 -10.50
C ILE A 211 -14.75 -13.78 -11.29
N ALA A 212 -15.48 -13.60 -12.40
CA ALA A 212 -15.33 -12.41 -13.25
C ALA A 212 -15.72 -11.09 -12.53
N PRO A 213 -16.82 -11.01 -11.77
CA PRO A 213 -17.14 -9.82 -10.97
C PRO A 213 -16.08 -9.50 -9.91
N ILE A 214 -15.52 -10.52 -9.23
CA ILE A 214 -14.48 -10.35 -8.21
C ILE A 214 -13.22 -9.75 -8.84
N ASN A 215 -12.78 -10.27 -9.99
CA ASN A 215 -11.60 -9.72 -10.69
C ASN A 215 -11.79 -8.27 -11.11
N ARG A 216 -12.97 -7.91 -11.63
CA ARG A 216 -13.27 -6.51 -12.00
C ARG A 216 -13.25 -5.57 -10.80
N LEU A 217 -13.73 -6.03 -9.65
CA LEU A 217 -13.66 -5.25 -8.42
C LEU A 217 -12.19 -5.09 -7.97
N ALA A 218 -11.38 -6.14 -8.03
CA ALA A 218 -9.95 -6.05 -7.70
C ALA A 218 -9.20 -5.08 -8.62
N GLU A 219 -9.49 -5.11 -9.93
CA GLU A 219 -8.98 -4.13 -10.90
C GLU A 219 -9.42 -2.70 -10.55
N ALA A 220 -10.68 -2.51 -10.16
CA ALA A 220 -11.19 -1.20 -9.77
C ALA A 220 -10.52 -0.65 -8.50
N VAL A 221 -10.31 -1.50 -7.49
CA VAL A 221 -9.62 -1.15 -6.24
C VAL A 221 -8.18 -0.76 -6.51
N THR A 222 -7.47 -1.54 -7.34
CA THR A 222 -6.07 -1.24 -7.70
C THR A 222 -5.95 0.04 -8.51
N ALA A 223 -6.86 0.29 -9.46
CA ALA A 223 -6.90 1.56 -10.19
C ALA A 223 -7.20 2.76 -9.29
N PHE A 224 -8.13 2.61 -8.34
CA PHE A 224 -8.43 3.64 -7.35
C PHE A 224 -7.23 3.95 -6.45
N ALA A 225 -6.52 2.91 -5.98
CA ALA A 225 -5.30 3.07 -5.19
C ALA A 225 -4.16 3.71 -6.00
N ALA A 226 -4.09 3.49 -7.31
CA ALA A 226 -3.14 4.13 -8.22
C ALA A 226 -3.48 5.60 -8.54
N GLY A 227 -4.53 6.17 -7.94
CA GLY A 227 -4.90 7.57 -8.08
C GLY A 227 -6.02 7.85 -9.08
N GLN A 228 -6.57 6.83 -9.76
CA GLN A 228 -7.75 6.98 -10.63
C GLN A 228 -9.02 7.00 -9.78
N ARG A 229 -9.36 8.19 -9.29
CA ARG A 229 -10.40 8.38 -8.26
C ARG A 229 -11.84 8.30 -8.77
N ASP A 230 -12.05 8.35 -10.08
CA ASP A 230 -13.39 8.27 -10.70
C ASP A 230 -13.79 6.84 -11.08
N VAL A 231 -12.94 5.86 -10.73
CA VAL A 231 -13.25 4.45 -10.98
C VAL A 231 -14.43 4.05 -10.11
N ARG A 232 -15.49 3.56 -10.75
CA ARG A 232 -16.69 3.04 -10.10
C ARG A 232 -17.01 1.66 -10.67
N VAL A 233 -17.55 0.79 -9.82
CA VAL A 233 -17.99 -0.53 -10.23
C VAL A 233 -19.50 -0.54 -10.32
N ALA A 234 -20.03 -0.84 -11.51
CA ALA A 234 -21.47 -0.97 -11.70
C ALA A 234 -22.03 -2.13 -10.87
N VAL A 235 -23.12 -1.85 -10.15
CA VAL A 235 -23.88 -2.82 -9.36
C VAL A 235 -25.12 -3.19 -10.15
N SER A 236 -25.27 -4.47 -10.50
CA SER A 236 -26.45 -4.95 -11.22
C SER A 236 -27.47 -5.54 -10.25
N GLN A 237 -28.78 -5.37 -10.52
CA GLN A 237 -29.86 -5.87 -9.64
C GLN A 237 -29.93 -7.40 -9.52
N HIS A 238 -29.30 -8.15 -10.43
CA HIS A 238 -29.32 -9.61 -10.48
C HIS A 238 -28.02 -10.26 -9.96
N GLU A 239 -27.12 -9.49 -9.33
CA GLU A 239 -25.89 -10.02 -8.75
C GLU A 239 -26.13 -10.62 -7.36
N TRP A 240 -25.31 -11.61 -7.01
CA TRP A 240 -25.38 -12.30 -5.72
C TRP A 240 -25.12 -11.28 -4.60
N GLY A 241 -25.91 -11.35 -3.53
CA GLY A 241 -26.05 -10.30 -2.52
C GLY A 241 -24.71 -9.80 -1.96
N GLU A 242 -23.80 -10.71 -1.64
CA GLU A 242 -22.50 -10.42 -1.03
C GLU A 242 -21.57 -9.64 -1.98
N ILE A 243 -21.57 -9.98 -3.27
CA ILE A 243 -20.76 -9.27 -4.28
C ILE A 243 -21.34 -7.87 -4.51
N ALA A 244 -22.66 -7.76 -4.56
CA ALA A 244 -23.34 -6.47 -4.71
C ALA A 244 -23.10 -5.56 -3.49
N ASP A 245 -23.13 -6.10 -2.27
CA ASP A 245 -22.80 -5.39 -1.04
C ASP A 245 -21.36 -4.86 -1.07
N LEU A 246 -20.40 -5.70 -1.48
CA LEU A 246 -18.99 -5.31 -1.55
C LEU A 246 -18.76 -4.17 -2.57
N LYS A 247 -19.40 -4.24 -3.75
CA LYS A 247 -19.33 -3.16 -4.73
C LYS A 247 -19.96 -1.85 -4.22
N ARG A 248 -21.10 -1.93 -3.51
CA ARG A 248 -21.73 -0.77 -2.88
C ARG A 248 -20.83 -0.15 -1.81
N ALA A 249 -20.24 -0.97 -0.96
CA ALA A 249 -19.29 -0.51 0.06
C ALA A 249 -18.06 0.17 -0.56
N PHE A 250 -17.51 -0.41 -1.63
CA PHE A 250 -16.40 0.19 -2.37
C PHE A 250 -16.77 1.55 -2.98
N ASN A 251 -17.90 1.64 -3.69
CA ASN A 251 -18.34 2.90 -4.28
C ASN A 251 -18.61 3.97 -3.20
N GLY A 252 -19.23 3.60 -2.08
CA GLY A 252 -19.46 4.52 -0.95
C GLY A 252 -18.16 5.05 -0.33
N MET A 253 -17.17 4.19 -0.14
CA MET A 253 -15.82 4.60 0.30
C MET A 253 -15.15 5.53 -0.72
N ALA A 254 -15.25 5.22 -2.01
CA ALA A 254 -14.68 6.04 -3.07
C ALA A 254 -15.31 7.45 -3.11
N ASP A 255 -16.62 7.56 -2.92
CA ASP A 255 -17.34 8.84 -2.85
C ASP A 255 -16.94 9.64 -1.60
N GLN A 256 -16.85 8.98 -0.43
CA GLN A 256 -16.45 9.64 0.81
C GLN A 256 -15.01 10.18 0.73
N LEU A 257 -14.09 9.41 0.14
CA LEU A 257 -12.69 9.81 0.00
C LEU A 257 -12.52 10.95 -0.99
N ASN A 258 -13.23 10.92 -2.12
CA ASN A 258 -13.25 12.03 -3.08
C ASN A 258 -13.82 13.31 -2.47
N GLY A 259 -14.96 13.22 -1.76
CA GLY A 259 -15.56 14.35 -1.08
C GLY A 259 -14.65 14.95 0.00
N SER A 260 -13.90 14.10 0.72
CA SER A 260 -12.91 14.55 1.71
C SER A 260 -11.71 15.23 1.06
N HIS A 261 -11.23 14.71 -0.07
CA HIS A 261 -10.15 15.31 -0.82
C HIS A 261 -10.54 16.68 -1.39
N GLU A 262 -11.74 16.84 -1.95
CA GLU A 262 -12.24 18.11 -2.44
C GLU A 262 -12.35 19.16 -1.31
N LYS A 263 -12.84 18.75 -0.13
CA LYS A 263 -12.88 19.62 1.06
C LYS A 263 -11.49 20.06 1.50
N LEU A 264 -10.50 19.15 1.50
CA LEU A 264 -9.12 19.47 1.84
C LEU A 264 -8.51 20.48 0.88
N VAL A 265 -8.73 20.30 -0.43
CA VAL A 265 -8.24 21.25 -1.45
C VAL A 265 -8.86 22.63 -1.24
N LYS A 266 -10.18 22.71 -1.02
CA LYS A 266 -10.87 23.98 -0.74
C LYS A 266 -10.35 24.66 0.53
N LEU A 267 -10.19 23.89 1.62
CA LEU A 267 -9.71 24.42 2.90
C LEU A 267 -8.25 24.89 2.81
N ASN A 268 -7.40 24.17 2.07
CA ASN A 268 -6.02 24.56 1.88
C ASN A 268 -5.91 25.87 1.08
N ALA A 269 -6.71 26.04 0.02
CA ALA A 269 -6.76 27.29 -0.73
C ALA A 269 -7.21 28.48 0.14
N GLU A 270 -8.26 28.31 0.96
CA GLU A 270 -8.73 29.35 1.89
C GLU A 270 -7.65 29.69 2.94
N LEU A 271 -6.96 28.68 3.46
CA LEU A 271 -5.88 28.87 4.42
C LEU A 271 -4.70 29.62 3.80
N GLU A 272 -4.29 29.28 2.59
CA GLU A 272 -3.23 29.97 1.85
C GLU A 272 -3.57 31.45 1.64
N ASP A 273 -4.82 31.76 1.28
CA ASP A 273 -5.28 33.15 1.12
C ASP A 273 -5.26 33.90 2.45
N ARG A 274 -5.76 33.29 3.53
CA ARG A 274 -5.76 33.91 4.87
C ARG A 274 -4.34 34.11 5.40
N VAL A 275 -3.42 33.19 5.16
CA VAL A 275 -2.00 33.34 5.51
C VAL A 275 -1.41 34.54 4.76
N ARG A 276 -1.65 34.64 3.44
CA ARG A 276 -1.14 35.74 2.62
C ARG A 276 -1.63 37.10 3.11
N GLU A 277 -2.91 37.23 3.40
CA GLU A 277 -3.50 38.46 3.94
C GLU A 277 -2.85 38.86 5.26
N ARG A 278 -2.70 37.90 6.19
CA ARG A 278 -2.11 38.15 7.51
C ARG A 278 -0.63 38.51 7.43
N THR A 279 0.12 37.92 6.50
CA THR A 279 1.53 38.29 6.28
C THR A 279 1.64 39.74 5.81
N LEU A 280 0.81 40.17 4.85
CA LEU A 280 0.81 41.55 4.36
C LEU A 280 0.45 42.55 5.46
N ASP A 281 -0.54 42.24 6.30
CA ASP A 281 -0.91 43.09 7.42
C ASP A 281 0.20 43.17 8.48
N LEU A 282 0.87 42.05 8.78
CA LEU A 282 2.00 42.00 9.69
C LEU A 282 3.16 42.85 9.17
N GLU A 283 3.48 42.77 7.88
CA GLU A 283 4.51 43.58 7.24
C GLU A 283 4.18 45.07 7.32
N ARG A 284 2.93 45.46 7.03
CA ARG A 284 2.46 46.86 7.18
C ARG A 284 2.55 47.34 8.61
N ALA A 285 2.14 46.52 9.58
CA ALA A 285 2.23 46.86 11.00
C ALA A 285 3.69 47.02 11.44
N ASN A 286 4.58 46.12 11.01
CA ASN A 286 6.00 46.19 11.31
C ASN A 286 6.65 47.44 10.69
N MET A 287 6.31 47.80 9.45
CA MET A 287 6.81 49.03 8.82
C MET A 287 6.40 50.28 9.62
N ARG A 288 5.13 50.37 10.04
CA ARG A 288 4.66 51.48 10.89
C ARG A 288 5.33 51.51 12.25
N LEU A 289 5.53 50.35 12.88
CA LEU A 289 6.24 50.24 14.16
C LEU A 289 7.69 50.68 14.02
N ALA A 290 8.38 50.28 12.94
CA ALA A 290 9.75 50.69 12.66
C ALA A 290 9.84 52.21 12.43
N GLU A 291 8.90 52.80 11.70
CA GLU A 291 8.83 54.25 11.49
C GLU A 291 8.64 55.00 12.82
N MET A 292 7.67 54.60 13.65
CA MET A 292 7.45 55.21 14.97
C MET A 292 8.66 55.04 15.89
N ALA A 293 9.33 53.88 15.86
CA ALA A 293 10.51 53.60 16.67
C ALA A 293 11.78 54.33 16.17
N SER A 294 11.74 54.94 14.98
CA SER A 294 12.86 55.69 14.40
C SER A 294 12.90 57.17 14.80
N ARG A 295 11.82 57.68 15.42
CA ARG A 295 11.68 59.09 15.80
C ARG A 295 11.84 59.29 17.32
N ASP A 296 12.27 60.48 17.70
CA ASP A 296 12.27 60.97 19.08
C ASP A 296 10.86 61.47 19.44
N SER A 297 10.32 61.00 20.57
CA SER A 297 8.92 61.26 20.97
C SER A 297 8.63 62.72 21.32
N LEU A 298 9.64 63.48 21.76
CA LEU A 298 9.46 64.88 22.16
C LEU A 298 9.57 65.85 20.98
N THR A 299 10.56 65.62 20.10
CA THR A 299 10.93 66.56 19.04
C THR A 299 10.39 66.18 17.66
N GLY A 300 9.98 64.92 17.47
CA GLY A 300 9.54 64.36 16.19
C GLY A 300 10.66 64.13 15.17
N LEU A 301 11.90 64.53 15.47
CA LEU A 301 13.08 64.27 14.63
C LEU A 301 13.44 62.79 14.66
N TYR A 302 14.33 62.35 13.77
CA TYR A 302 14.88 61.01 13.88
C TYR A 302 15.71 60.86 15.16
N ASN A 303 15.79 59.65 15.69
CA ASN A 303 16.60 59.36 16.87
C ASN A 303 18.01 58.88 16.49
N ARG A 304 18.89 58.81 17.50
CA ARG A 304 20.29 58.38 17.32
C ARG A 304 20.44 57.01 16.65
N ARG A 305 19.52 56.08 16.86
CA ARG A 305 19.58 54.77 16.20
C ARG A 305 19.42 54.95 14.69
N HIS A 306 18.39 55.67 14.25
CA HIS A 306 18.15 55.96 12.84
C HIS A 306 19.30 56.75 12.21
N PHE A 307 19.91 57.68 12.94
CA PHE A 307 21.11 58.40 12.49
C PHE A 307 22.24 57.45 12.10
N ASN A 308 22.59 56.49 12.97
CA ASN A 308 23.68 55.56 12.72
C ASN A 308 23.40 54.68 11.49
N ASP A 309 22.16 54.21 11.36
CA ASP A 309 21.72 53.36 10.26
C ASP A 309 21.83 54.10 8.91
N VAL A 310 21.29 55.34 8.86
CA VAL A 310 21.28 56.15 7.64
C VAL A 310 22.65 56.73 7.31
N LEU A 311 23.45 57.12 8.30
CA LEU A 311 24.81 57.61 8.10
C LEU A 311 25.69 56.58 7.37
N ALA A 312 25.63 55.30 7.79
CA ALA A 312 26.40 54.25 7.15
C ALA A 312 26.03 54.10 5.66
N GLN A 313 24.73 54.15 5.35
CA GLN A 313 24.22 54.08 3.98
C GLN A 313 24.65 55.29 3.15
N LEU A 314 24.40 56.51 3.63
CA LEU A 314 24.73 57.75 2.91
C LEU A 314 26.24 57.90 2.71
N PHE A 315 27.06 57.52 3.70
CA PHE A 315 28.51 57.57 3.56
C PHE A 315 29.04 56.58 2.52
N ALA A 316 28.48 55.36 2.48
CA ALA A 316 28.82 54.36 1.47
C ALA A 316 28.40 54.83 0.06
N GLU A 317 27.22 55.44 -0.08
CA GLU A 317 26.78 56.06 -1.34
C GLU A 317 27.74 57.18 -1.77
N ALA A 318 28.06 58.10 -0.88
CA ALA A 318 29.01 59.17 -1.12
C ALA A 318 30.40 58.63 -1.51
N ALA A 319 30.81 57.48 -0.95
CA ALA A 319 32.07 56.85 -1.31
C ALA A 319 32.08 56.29 -2.73
N ARG A 320 30.99 55.64 -3.09
CA ARG A 320 30.85 54.98 -4.38
C ARG A 320 30.78 55.98 -5.52
N TYR A 321 30.07 57.09 -5.32
CA TYR A 321 29.83 58.08 -6.37
C TYR A 321 30.74 59.30 -6.28
N ASN A 322 31.67 59.33 -5.32
CA ASN A 322 32.56 60.46 -5.06
C ASN A 322 31.80 61.79 -4.93
N THR A 323 30.72 61.77 -4.16
CA THR A 323 29.91 62.97 -3.83
C THR A 323 30.20 63.41 -2.40
N GLU A 324 29.94 64.68 -2.09
CA GLU A 324 30.10 65.21 -0.74
C GLU A 324 29.04 64.64 0.21
N ILE A 325 29.41 64.51 1.48
CA ILE A 325 28.46 64.34 2.59
C ILE A 325 28.96 65.17 3.75
N THR A 326 28.08 65.96 4.35
CA THR A 326 28.42 66.80 5.50
C THR A 326 27.63 66.38 6.72
N CYS A 327 28.32 66.23 7.85
CA CYS A 327 27.73 66.01 9.16
C CYS A 327 27.81 67.31 9.96
N MET A 328 26.68 67.70 10.56
CA MET A 328 26.60 68.80 11.50
C MET A 328 26.19 68.26 12.86
N MET A 329 26.94 68.62 13.89
CA MET A 329 26.60 68.39 15.29
C MET A 329 26.24 69.72 15.94
N LEU A 330 25.15 69.76 16.69
CA LEU A 330 24.67 70.95 17.39
C LEU A 330 24.39 70.63 18.84
N ASP A 331 24.59 71.62 19.71
CA ASP A 331 24.28 71.51 21.13
C ASP A 331 23.74 72.84 21.67
N LEU A 332 22.74 72.75 22.54
CA LEU A 332 22.12 73.90 23.20
C LEU A 332 23.00 74.40 24.34
N ASP A 333 23.63 75.54 24.11
CA ASP A 333 24.45 76.20 25.11
C ASP A 333 23.61 76.62 26.32
N ASN A 334 24.07 76.23 27.51
CA ASN A 334 23.44 76.54 28.80
C ASN A 334 22.06 75.87 28.99
N PHE A 335 21.76 74.77 28.28
CA PHE A 335 20.49 74.05 28.41
C PHE A 335 20.20 73.59 29.85
N LYS A 336 21.21 73.06 30.55
CA LYS A 336 21.05 72.67 31.97
C LYS A 336 20.60 73.84 32.85
N GLN A 337 21.12 75.04 32.61
CA GLN A 337 20.72 76.24 33.36
C GLN A 337 19.25 76.60 33.12
N VAL A 338 18.72 76.37 31.90
CA VAL A 338 17.29 76.53 31.63
C VAL A 338 16.46 75.56 32.45
N ASN A 339 16.83 74.28 32.48
CA ASN A 339 16.13 73.28 33.28
C ASN A 339 16.15 73.63 34.77
N ASP A 340 17.32 74.04 35.28
CA ASP A 340 17.52 74.34 36.69
C ASP A 340 16.78 75.64 37.11
N THR A 341 16.65 76.61 36.20
CA THR A 341 16.07 77.95 36.50
C THR A 341 14.59 78.07 36.13
N LEU A 342 14.19 77.53 34.99
CA LEU A 342 12.85 77.69 34.38
C LEU A 342 12.05 76.38 34.38
N GLY A 343 12.65 75.27 34.83
CA GLY A 343 12.02 73.96 34.93
C GLY A 343 12.10 73.13 33.64
N HIS A 344 11.97 71.81 33.78
CA HIS A 344 12.09 70.85 32.68
C HIS A 344 11.09 71.08 31.55
N HIS A 345 9.86 71.51 31.84
CA HIS A 345 8.87 71.82 30.82
C HIS A 345 9.35 72.93 29.86
N MET A 346 10.09 73.91 30.39
CA MET A 346 10.67 74.97 29.56
C MET A 346 11.86 74.45 28.73
N GLY A 347 12.65 73.53 29.28
CA GLY A 347 13.65 72.78 28.51
C GLY A 347 13.04 71.97 27.37
N ASP A 348 11.92 71.29 27.61
CA ASP A 348 11.21 70.54 26.58
C ASP A 348 10.70 71.44 25.45
N GLN A 349 10.16 72.61 25.78
CA GLN A 349 9.77 73.62 24.77
C GLN A 349 10.97 74.12 23.97
N LEU A 350 12.12 74.31 24.61
CA LEU A 350 13.34 74.73 23.93
C LEU A 350 13.84 73.67 22.93
N LEU A 351 13.74 72.39 23.29
CA LEU A 351 14.06 71.27 22.39
C LEU A 351 13.10 71.23 21.19
N GLN A 352 11.81 71.48 21.40
CA GLN A 352 10.80 71.57 20.33
C GLN A 352 11.03 72.77 19.40
N ILE A 353 11.36 73.95 19.95
CA ILE A 353 11.73 75.11 19.13
C ILE A 353 12.95 74.79 18.27
N THR A 354 13.94 74.12 18.85
CA THR A 354 15.15 73.72 18.13
C THR A 354 14.82 72.78 16.98
N SER A 355 13.97 71.78 17.19
CA SER A 355 13.59 70.85 16.12
C SER A 355 12.78 71.52 15.00
N GLU A 356 11.84 72.41 15.34
CA GLU A 356 11.10 73.21 14.36
C GLU A 356 12.03 74.11 13.54
N VAL A 357 13.02 74.74 14.18
CA VAL A 357 14.02 75.57 13.51
C VAL A 357 14.88 74.75 12.56
N LEU A 358 15.33 73.56 12.98
CA LEU A 358 16.10 72.65 12.12
C LEU A 358 15.29 72.28 10.87
N LEU A 359 14.07 71.75 11.04
CA LEU A 359 13.20 71.34 9.93
C LEU A 359 12.92 72.48 8.95
N ALA A 360 12.74 73.70 9.46
CA ALA A 360 12.42 74.85 8.62
C ALA A 360 13.65 75.48 7.93
N CYS A 361 14.86 75.01 8.24
CA CYS A 361 16.12 75.52 7.70
C CYS A 361 16.84 74.52 6.78
N ILE A 362 16.41 73.27 6.71
CA ILE A 362 17.07 72.21 5.92
C ILE A 362 16.18 71.76 4.75
N ARG A 363 16.75 71.00 3.81
CA ARG A 363 16.05 70.42 2.66
C ARG A 363 15.34 69.12 3.08
N GLU A 364 14.35 68.69 2.31
CA GLU A 364 13.63 67.42 2.56
C GLU A 364 14.56 66.18 2.50
N ALA A 365 15.63 66.25 1.71
CA ALA A 365 16.64 65.19 1.61
C ALA A 365 17.62 65.15 2.80
N ASP A 366 17.66 66.19 3.64
CA ASP A 366 18.54 66.25 4.80
C ASP A 366 17.94 65.44 5.97
N VAL A 367 18.78 64.87 6.82
CA VAL A 367 18.34 63.97 7.90
C VAL A 367 18.54 64.65 9.26
N PRO A 368 17.53 65.34 9.81
CA PRO A 368 17.61 65.95 11.13
C PRO A 368 17.38 64.92 12.23
N VAL A 369 18.21 64.97 13.26
CA VAL A 369 18.24 63.97 14.33
C VAL A 369 18.36 64.65 15.68
N ARG A 370 17.63 64.15 16.68
CA ARG A 370 17.98 64.39 18.09
C ARG A 370 18.98 63.31 18.51
N TYR A 371 20.24 63.70 18.66
CA TYR A 371 21.34 62.78 18.89
C TYR A 371 21.39 62.28 20.34
N GLY A 372 21.04 63.14 21.31
CA GLY A 372 20.84 62.73 22.71
C GLY A 372 20.71 63.93 23.63
N GLY A 373 19.79 63.89 24.61
CA GLY A 373 19.61 65.00 25.53
C GLY A 373 19.26 66.31 24.80
N ASP A 374 20.20 67.25 24.82
CA ASP A 374 20.22 68.57 24.19
C ASP A 374 21.10 68.67 22.93
N GLU A 375 21.64 67.54 22.47
CA GLU A 375 22.43 67.41 21.26
C GLU A 375 21.54 67.03 20.06
N PHE A 376 21.81 67.69 18.94
CA PHE A 376 21.18 67.44 17.65
C PHE A 376 22.23 67.15 16.59
N ALA A 377 21.83 66.48 15.53
CA ALA A 377 22.67 66.26 14.36
C ALA A 377 21.87 66.51 13.08
N VAL A 378 22.56 66.85 12.00
CA VAL A 378 21.98 66.83 10.65
C VAL A 378 22.98 66.20 9.70
N LEU A 379 22.52 65.22 8.91
CA LEU A 379 23.27 64.70 7.77
C LEU A 379 22.80 65.40 6.50
N PHE A 380 23.75 65.92 5.75
CA PHE A 380 23.52 66.59 4.47
C PHE A 380 24.12 65.75 3.34
N PRO A 381 23.32 64.93 2.64
CA PRO A 381 23.77 64.23 1.44
C PRO A 381 24.13 65.24 0.34
N ARG A 382 25.19 64.97 -0.43
CA ARG A 382 25.57 65.74 -1.64
C ARG A 382 25.63 67.24 -1.39
N THR A 383 26.18 67.62 -0.24
CA THR A 383 26.21 69.00 0.23
C THR A 383 27.64 69.36 0.61
N THR A 384 28.13 70.44 -0.01
CA THR A 384 29.47 70.97 0.22
C THR A 384 29.58 71.61 1.62
N PRO A 385 30.80 71.73 2.19
CA PRO A 385 30.96 72.41 3.47
C PRO A 385 30.48 73.86 3.47
N ALA A 386 30.58 74.56 2.34
CA ALA A 386 30.11 75.94 2.22
C ALA A 386 28.58 76.02 2.32
N GLU A 387 27.85 75.14 1.63
CA GLU A 387 26.39 75.05 1.72
C GLU A 387 25.92 74.65 3.12
N ALA A 388 26.60 73.68 3.74
CA ALA A 388 26.29 73.25 5.10
C ALA A 388 26.55 74.38 6.12
N THR A 389 27.62 75.17 5.93
CA THR A 389 27.89 76.36 6.74
C THR A 389 26.78 77.40 6.59
N ALA A 390 26.32 77.68 5.37
CA ALA A 390 25.21 78.59 5.13
C ALA A 390 23.90 78.10 5.78
N SER A 391 23.66 76.79 5.81
CA SER A 391 22.56 76.19 6.55
C SER A 391 22.71 76.35 8.07
N ALA A 392 23.91 76.15 8.61
CA ALA A 392 24.21 76.37 10.02
C ALA A 392 24.01 77.84 10.44
N GLU A 393 24.44 78.80 9.63
CA GLU A 393 24.23 80.24 9.88
C GLU A 393 22.75 80.61 9.89
N ARG A 394 21.98 80.04 8.94
CA ARG A 394 20.53 80.19 8.87
C ARG A 394 19.85 79.61 10.11
N ILE A 395 20.31 78.45 10.59
CA ILE A 395 19.83 77.83 11.83
C ILE A 395 20.11 78.73 13.04
N LEU A 396 21.35 79.21 13.23
CA LEU A 396 21.69 80.12 14.33
C LEU A 396 20.83 81.38 14.34
N THR A 397 20.69 82.02 13.17
CA THR A 397 19.93 83.26 13.03
C THR A 397 18.45 83.05 13.34
N ARG A 398 17.87 81.98 12.79
CA ARG A 398 16.46 81.65 13.01
C ARG A 398 16.20 81.20 14.44
N PHE A 399 17.08 80.39 15.02
CA PHE A 399 16.97 79.94 16.41
C PHE A 399 16.92 81.14 17.37
N LYS A 400 17.87 82.07 17.25
CA LYS A 400 17.89 83.28 18.09
C LYS A 400 16.59 84.09 17.97
N ARG A 401 16.07 84.22 16.74
CA ARG A 401 14.80 84.93 16.49
C ARG A 401 13.61 84.21 17.12
N GLU A 402 13.47 82.90 16.92
CA GLU A 402 12.34 82.13 17.46
C GLU A 402 12.42 82.02 18.99
N LEU A 403 13.62 81.90 19.56
CA LEU A 403 13.87 81.90 20.99
C LEU A 403 13.40 83.21 21.63
N LEU A 404 13.84 84.36 21.11
CA LEU A 404 13.41 85.68 21.62
C LEU A 404 11.90 85.90 21.47
N ARG A 405 11.28 85.33 20.44
CA ARG A 405 9.85 85.48 20.18
C ARG A 405 8.98 84.61 21.09
N ARG A 406 9.39 83.35 21.35
CA ARG A 406 8.57 82.36 22.04
C ARG A 406 8.95 82.16 23.51
N MET A 407 10.21 82.39 23.85
CA MET A 407 10.79 82.14 25.18
C MET A 407 11.78 83.27 25.55
N PRO A 408 11.30 84.52 25.73
CA PRO A 408 12.16 85.66 26.05
C PRO A 408 12.96 85.49 27.37
N ASP A 409 12.42 84.74 28.33
CA ASP A 409 13.08 84.46 29.61
C ASP A 409 14.33 83.55 29.44
N ALA A 410 14.44 82.85 28.31
CA ALA A 410 15.57 81.98 27.97
C ALA A 410 16.57 82.63 26.99
N HIS A 411 16.58 83.97 26.86
CA HIS A 411 17.44 84.71 25.91
C HIS A 411 18.96 84.48 26.06
N PHE A 412 19.41 83.93 27.18
CA PHE A 412 20.82 83.59 27.45
C PHE A 412 21.25 82.23 26.82
N VAL A 413 20.31 81.49 26.23
CA VAL A 413 20.57 80.25 25.51
C VAL A 413 21.04 80.57 24.09
N SER A 414 21.98 79.77 23.59
CA SER A 414 22.45 79.83 22.22
C SER A 414 22.70 78.42 21.67
N LEU A 415 23.19 78.32 20.44
CA LEU A 415 23.57 77.05 19.82
C LEU A 415 25.05 77.10 19.46
N SER A 416 25.78 76.05 19.80
CA SER A 416 27.12 75.79 19.25
C SER A 416 27.01 74.74 18.17
N ILE A 417 27.73 74.94 17.06
CA ILE A 417 27.65 74.06 15.88
C ILE A 417 29.03 73.63 15.43
N GLY A 418 29.20 72.32 15.26
CA GLY A 418 30.36 71.68 14.64
C GLY A 418 30.01 71.09 13.29
N LEU A 419 30.84 71.35 12.27
CA LEU A 419 30.68 70.82 10.92
C LEU A 419 31.91 69.99 10.52
N ALA A 420 31.67 68.84 9.90
CA ALA A 420 32.69 68.11 9.17
C ALA A 420 32.12 67.57 7.87
N SER A 421 32.89 67.73 6.80
CA SER A 421 32.50 67.30 5.46
C SER A 421 33.48 66.26 4.95
N ARG A 422 32.97 65.35 4.15
CA ARG A 422 33.79 64.49 3.33
C ARG A 422 34.12 65.17 2.01
N GLU A 423 35.40 65.40 1.77
CA GLU A 423 35.98 65.98 0.56
C GLU A 423 37.21 65.15 0.16
N ASP A 424 37.46 64.98 -1.14
CA ASP A 424 38.65 64.29 -1.67
C ASP A 424 38.92 62.91 -1.02
N ASN A 425 37.86 62.11 -0.82
CA ASN A 425 37.92 60.79 -0.17
C ASN A 425 38.35 60.77 1.31
N LEU A 426 38.35 61.92 2.00
CA LEU A 426 38.56 62.01 3.45
C LEU A 426 37.38 62.69 4.13
N PRO A 427 36.94 62.27 5.33
CA PRO A 427 37.47 61.15 6.12
C PRO A 427 37.16 59.79 5.48
N GLY A 428 37.90 58.75 5.88
CA GLY A 428 37.83 57.42 5.27
C GLY A 428 36.68 56.55 5.78
N THR A 429 36.09 56.93 6.91
CA THR A 429 34.96 56.21 7.53
C THR A 429 33.88 57.16 8.03
N CYS A 430 32.65 56.67 8.15
CA CYS A 430 31.54 57.44 8.70
C CYS A 430 31.74 57.81 10.18
N ILE A 431 32.40 56.94 10.96
CA ILE A 431 32.71 57.19 12.38
C ILE A 431 33.66 58.39 12.50
N GLU A 432 34.69 58.45 11.66
CA GLU A 432 35.63 59.56 11.63
C GLU A 432 34.94 60.88 11.23
N LEU A 433 33.97 60.86 10.31
CA LEU A 433 33.16 62.03 9.96
C LEU A 433 32.40 62.60 11.16
N VAL A 434 31.77 61.74 11.95
CA VAL A 434 31.05 62.16 13.17
C VAL A 434 32.02 62.70 14.20
N HIS A 435 33.14 62.02 14.41
CA HIS A 435 34.17 62.45 15.35
C HIS A 435 34.73 63.84 15.01
N LEU A 436 34.98 64.13 13.72
CA LEU A 436 35.43 65.45 13.29
C LEU A 436 34.35 66.53 13.49
N ALA A 437 33.07 66.21 13.28
CA ALA A 437 31.98 67.15 13.54
C ALA A 437 31.85 67.45 15.03
N ASP A 438 32.00 66.45 15.89
CA ASP A 438 32.00 66.59 17.35
C ASP A 438 33.22 67.38 17.85
N GLU A 439 34.41 67.12 17.32
CA GLU A 439 35.61 67.91 17.64
C GLU A 439 35.43 69.38 17.24
N ALA A 440 34.78 69.64 16.10
CA ALA A 440 34.44 70.99 15.67
C ALA A 440 33.47 71.66 16.66
N LEU A 441 32.46 70.93 17.14
CA LEU A 441 31.49 71.40 18.13
C LEU A 441 32.18 71.72 19.46
N TYR A 442 33.08 70.86 19.92
CA TYR A 442 33.89 71.10 21.10
C TYR A 442 34.71 72.40 20.99
N LYS A 443 35.36 72.63 19.83
CA LYS A 443 36.09 73.88 19.55
C LYS A 443 35.16 75.10 19.54
N ALA A 444 33.92 74.97 19.09
CA ALA A 444 32.93 76.04 19.12
C ALA A 444 32.55 76.41 20.57
N LYS A 445 32.32 75.41 21.43
CA LYS A 445 32.05 75.62 22.85
C LYS A 445 33.24 76.26 23.58
N ALA A 446 34.45 75.76 23.35
CA ALA A 446 35.67 76.25 23.98
C ALA A 446 36.01 77.70 23.59
N ALA A 447 35.68 78.12 22.37
CA ALA A 447 35.93 79.47 21.88
C ALA A 447 34.82 80.48 22.25
N GLY A 448 33.96 80.18 23.23
CA GLY A 448 32.98 81.12 23.77
C GLY A 448 31.52 80.89 23.36
N LYS A 449 31.16 79.70 22.84
CA LYS A 449 29.78 79.29 22.50
C LYS A 449 29.14 80.14 21.38
N ASN A 450 27.87 79.89 21.04
CA ASN A 450 27.09 80.67 20.05
C ASN A 450 27.81 80.88 18.69
N GLN A 451 28.47 79.84 18.18
CA GLN A 451 29.26 79.96 16.95
C GLN A 451 29.35 78.64 16.20
N ILE A 452 29.82 78.76 14.96
CA ILE A 452 30.07 77.64 14.06
C ILE A 452 31.57 77.42 13.98
N LYS A 453 32.00 76.17 14.10
CA LYS A 453 33.34 75.74 13.68
C LYS A 453 33.19 74.61 12.67
N SER A 454 34.08 74.61 11.68
CA SER A 454 34.19 73.52 10.72
C SER A 454 35.59 72.94 10.76
N ILE A 455 35.69 71.62 10.64
CA ILE A 455 36.96 70.92 10.45
C ILE A 455 36.99 70.34 9.05
N ARG A 456 38.03 70.71 8.29
CA ARG A 456 38.32 70.12 6.99
C ARG A 456 39.35 69.01 7.15
N PRO A 457 39.09 67.77 6.72
CA PRO A 457 40.02 66.65 6.86
C PRO A 457 41.40 66.93 6.21
N SER A 458 41.42 67.69 5.11
CA SER A 458 42.64 68.10 4.40
C SER A 458 43.56 69.02 5.23
N GLN A 459 43.04 69.69 6.27
CA GLN A 459 43.81 70.55 7.17
C GLN A 459 44.39 69.81 8.38
N VAL A 460 43.74 68.74 8.84
CA VAL A 460 44.17 67.96 10.01
C VAL A 460 45.49 67.22 9.75
N ARG A 461 45.71 66.70 8.53
CA ARG A 461 46.99 66.06 8.15
C ARG A 461 48.16 67.03 7.99
N ARG A 462 47.94 68.35 7.88
CA ARG A 462 49.02 69.33 7.67
C ARG A 462 49.67 69.83 8.95
N ASN A 463 49.15 69.47 10.14
CA ASN A 463 49.70 69.97 11.40
C ASN A 463 49.99 68.86 12.42
N PRO A 464 51.08 68.07 12.24
CA PRO A 464 51.53 67.10 13.26
C PRO A 464 52.23 67.76 14.47
N SER A 465 52.34 69.08 14.53
CA SER A 465 53.27 69.78 15.43
C SER A 465 52.67 70.29 16.75
N GLN A 466 51.40 70.01 17.09
CA GLN A 466 50.75 70.58 18.30
C GLN A 466 50.00 69.58 19.19
N GLN A 467 50.38 68.30 19.20
CA GLN A 467 49.93 67.37 20.24
C GLN A 467 51.11 66.61 20.87
N VAL A 468 51.96 67.35 21.60
CA VAL A 468 52.57 66.91 22.87
C VAL A 468 52.93 68.17 23.66
N GLN A 469 52.05 68.59 24.58
CA GLN A 469 52.33 69.27 25.87
C GLN A 469 51.08 70.04 26.33
N ALA A 470 50.26 69.36 27.15
CA ALA A 470 49.65 69.84 28.40
C ALA A 470 48.71 68.74 28.91
#